data_AF-Q4JJ99-F1
#
_entry.id   AF-Q4JJ99-F1
#
_cell.length_a   1.000
_cell.length_b   1.000
_cell.length_c   1.000
_cell.angle_alpha   90.00
_cell.angle_beta   90.00
_cell.angle_gamma   90.00
#
_symmetry.space_group_name_H-M   'P 1'
#
loop_
_entity.id
_entity.type
_entity.pdbx_description
1 polymer ?
#
loop_
_entity_poly.entity_id
_entity_poly.type
_entity_poly.pdbx_seq_one_letter_code
_entity_poly.pdbx_strand_id
1 'polypeptide(L)'
;LHYVRNHGGVPKAEWSDWSVEVTGLVKRPARLTMEQLISEFPSREFPVTLVCAGNRRKEQNMVKQTIGFNWGSAGVSTSLWRGVALSDVLRRCGVYSKRGGALNVCFEGAEDLPGGGGSKYGTSIKKEMAMDPARDIILAYMQNGELLTPDHGFPVRVIIPGFIGGRMVKWLKRIIVTPQESDNYYHYKDNRVLPSYVDAGLANEESWWYRPEYIINELNINSVITTPGHEEILPINAFTTQKPYTLKGYAYSGGGKKVTRVEVTLDGGETWSVCELDHQEKPNKYGKFWCWCFWS
;
A
#
# COMPACT_ATOMS: atom_id res chain seq x y z
N LEU A 1 4.31 5.13 15.45
CA LEU A 1 5.47 4.69 14.64
C LEU A 1 5.08 4.24 13.23
N HIS A 2 3.92 3.60 13.05
CA HIS A 2 3.42 3.34 11.70
C HIS A 2 3.30 4.66 10.92
N TYR A 3 3.85 4.74 9.73
CA TYR A 3 3.89 6.01 8.97
C TYR A 3 2.47 6.50 8.63
N VAL A 4 2.27 7.81 8.60
CA VAL A 4 0.99 8.44 8.24
C VAL A 4 1.15 9.22 6.95
N ARG A 5 0.23 8.98 6.01
CA ARG A 5 0.01 9.84 4.83
C ARG A 5 -1.47 10.13 4.73
N ASN A 6 -1.85 11.39 4.90
CA ASN A 6 -3.19 11.92 4.65
C ASN A 6 -3.12 12.93 3.50
N HIS A 7 -4.07 12.91 2.57
CA HIS A 7 -4.17 13.93 1.51
C HIS A 7 -4.91 15.18 1.99
N GLY A 8 -5.70 15.07 3.05
CA GLY A 8 -6.41 16.18 3.67
C GLY A 8 -6.73 15.89 5.14
N GLY A 9 -7.75 16.56 5.67
CA GLY A 9 -8.18 16.42 7.06
C GLY A 9 -8.71 15.02 7.37
N VAL A 10 -8.37 14.51 8.55
CA VAL A 10 -8.87 13.22 9.06
C VAL A 10 -10.36 13.36 9.40
N PRO A 11 -11.26 12.55 8.82
CA PRO A 11 -12.67 12.54 9.19
C PRO A 11 -12.87 12.18 10.67
N LYS A 12 -13.80 12.87 11.33
CA LYS A 12 -14.32 12.46 12.63
C LYS A 12 -15.34 11.36 12.39
N ALA A 13 -15.00 10.15 12.80
CA ALA A 13 -15.84 8.99 12.60
C ALA A 13 -16.22 8.37 13.94
N GLU A 14 -17.46 7.92 14.04
CA GLU A 14 -17.97 7.10 15.15
C GLU A 14 -18.30 5.71 14.62
N TRP A 15 -18.04 4.68 15.42
CA TRP A 15 -18.20 3.28 15.00
C TRP A 15 -19.66 2.97 14.63
N SER A 16 -20.62 3.37 15.47
CA SER A 16 -22.06 3.10 15.33
C SER A 16 -22.69 3.74 14.10
N ASP A 17 -22.14 4.87 13.66
CA ASP A 17 -22.74 5.70 12.60
C ASP A 17 -22.09 5.41 11.24
N TRP A 18 -21.04 4.59 11.24
CA TRP A 18 -20.31 4.27 10.03
C TRP A 18 -20.93 3.10 9.26
N SER A 19 -21.05 3.30 7.96
CA SER A 19 -21.45 2.26 7.03
C SER A 19 -20.68 2.34 5.72
N VAL A 20 -20.46 1.17 5.12
CA VAL A 20 -19.84 1.00 3.80
C VAL A 20 -20.92 0.60 2.81
N GLU A 21 -21.10 1.41 1.76
CA GLU A 21 -22.01 1.11 0.66
C GLU A 21 -21.31 0.24 -0.39
N VAL A 22 -21.98 -0.81 -0.84
CA VAL A 22 -21.56 -1.69 -1.95
C VAL A 22 -22.60 -1.57 -3.07
N THR A 23 -22.18 -1.09 -4.23
CA THR A 23 -23.09 -0.71 -5.33
C THR A 23 -22.48 -0.93 -6.73
N GLY A 24 -23.15 -0.44 -7.77
CA GLY A 24 -22.78 -0.60 -9.17
C GLY A 24 -23.21 -1.96 -9.72
N LEU A 25 -22.30 -2.65 -10.39
CA LEU A 25 -22.53 -3.97 -10.98
C LEU A 25 -22.51 -5.08 -9.91
N VAL A 26 -23.54 -5.07 -9.06
CA VAL A 26 -23.88 -6.12 -8.10
C VAL A 26 -25.38 -6.42 -8.15
N LYS A 27 -25.79 -7.66 -7.84
CA LYS A 27 -27.21 -8.07 -7.84
C LYS A 27 -27.99 -7.53 -6.64
N ARG A 28 -27.31 -7.39 -5.50
CA ARG A 28 -27.89 -6.99 -4.21
C ARG A 28 -27.04 -5.87 -3.63
N PRO A 29 -27.21 -4.61 -4.06
CA PRO A 29 -26.57 -3.47 -3.41
C PRO A 29 -26.88 -3.46 -1.91
N ALA A 30 -25.92 -3.04 -1.10
CA ALA A 30 -26.04 -3.08 0.34
C ALA A 30 -25.33 -1.87 0.99
N ARG A 31 -25.81 -1.48 2.16
CA ARG A 31 -25.11 -0.56 3.07
C ARG A 31 -24.85 -1.33 4.36
N LEU A 32 -23.60 -1.70 4.58
CA LEU A 32 -23.18 -2.54 5.70
C LEU A 32 -22.71 -1.65 6.84
N THR A 33 -23.31 -1.75 8.03
CA THR A 33 -22.77 -1.11 9.23
C THR A 33 -21.48 -1.80 9.69
N MET A 34 -20.75 -1.19 10.62
CA MET A 34 -19.59 -1.83 11.22
C MET A 34 -19.96 -3.11 11.96
N GLU A 35 -21.08 -3.13 12.70
CA GLU A 35 -21.62 -4.34 13.35
C GLU A 35 -21.88 -5.46 12.35
N GLN A 36 -22.49 -5.15 11.21
CA GLN A 36 -22.77 -6.15 10.17
C GLN A 36 -21.48 -6.66 9.54
N LEU A 37 -20.49 -5.79 9.29
CA LEU A 37 -19.19 -6.21 8.78
C LEU A 37 -18.54 -7.22 9.73
N ILE A 38 -18.51 -6.97 11.04
CA ILE A 38 -17.81 -7.86 11.98
C ILE A 38 -18.59 -9.12 12.35
N SER A 39 -19.92 -9.11 12.23
CA SER A 39 -20.78 -10.23 12.65
C SER A 39 -21.22 -11.14 11.51
N GLU A 40 -21.42 -10.60 10.29
CA GLU A 40 -21.92 -11.39 9.15
C GLU A 40 -20.79 -12.05 8.33
N PHE A 41 -19.53 -11.68 8.55
CA PHE A 41 -18.38 -12.15 7.77
C PHE A 41 -17.27 -12.74 8.63
N PRO A 42 -16.59 -13.82 8.18
CA PRO A 42 -15.42 -14.33 8.87
C PRO A 42 -14.28 -13.30 8.89
N SER A 43 -13.71 -13.09 10.08
CA SER A 43 -12.51 -12.27 10.22
C SER A 43 -11.25 -13.03 9.83
N ARG A 44 -10.25 -12.31 9.32
CA ARG A 44 -8.91 -12.81 9.00
C ARG A 44 -7.90 -11.84 9.59
N GLU A 45 -6.77 -12.36 10.06
CA GLU A 45 -5.68 -11.56 10.61
C GLU A 45 -4.34 -12.08 10.08
N PHE A 46 -3.51 -11.17 9.56
CA PHE A 46 -2.19 -11.50 9.01
C PHE A 46 -1.32 -10.23 8.92
N PRO A 47 0.02 -10.36 8.90
CA PRO A 47 0.90 -9.22 8.81
C PRO A 47 0.98 -8.70 7.37
N VAL A 48 1.08 -7.37 7.21
CA VAL A 48 1.28 -6.71 5.91
C VAL A 48 2.23 -5.53 6.07
N THR A 49 3.22 -5.44 5.18
CA THR A 49 4.04 -4.23 5.01
C THR A 49 3.34 -3.25 4.09
N LEU A 50 3.03 -2.06 4.61
CA LEU A 50 2.52 -0.93 3.82
C LEU A 50 3.69 -0.05 3.41
N VAL A 51 3.69 0.42 2.16
CA VAL A 51 4.73 1.28 1.61
C VAL A 51 4.09 2.44 0.85
N CYS A 52 4.52 3.67 1.12
CA CYS A 52 4.14 4.82 0.33
C CYS A 52 4.84 4.77 -1.04
N ALA A 53 4.14 5.05 -2.13
CA ALA A 53 4.76 5.21 -3.45
C ALA A 53 5.87 6.28 -3.47
N GLY A 54 5.81 7.24 -2.55
CA GLY A 54 6.81 8.29 -2.38
C GLY A 54 7.98 7.93 -1.47
N ASN A 55 8.07 6.71 -0.92
CA ASN A 55 9.19 6.31 -0.07
C ASN A 55 10.53 6.59 -0.79
N ARG A 56 11.53 7.12 -0.07
CA ARG A 56 12.84 7.57 -0.60
C ARG A 56 12.81 8.74 -1.60
N ARG A 57 11.69 9.47 -1.76
CA ARG A 57 11.62 10.63 -2.66
C ARG A 57 12.69 11.69 -2.38
N LYS A 58 13.11 11.87 -1.12
CA LYS A 58 14.16 12.85 -0.78
C LYS A 58 15.44 12.62 -1.60
N GLU A 59 15.81 11.36 -1.86
CA GLU A 59 17.00 11.02 -2.66
C GLU A 59 16.89 11.54 -4.10
N GLN A 60 15.70 11.45 -4.72
CA GLN A 60 15.45 12.04 -6.04
C GLN A 60 15.49 13.57 -5.99
N ASN A 61 14.93 14.17 -4.95
CA ASN A 61 14.92 15.63 -4.78
C ASN A 61 16.32 16.22 -4.55
N MET A 62 17.30 15.42 -4.08
CA MET A 62 18.71 15.84 -4.04
C MET A 62 19.34 15.96 -5.44
N VAL A 63 18.77 15.29 -6.46
CA VAL A 63 19.22 15.38 -7.86
C VAL A 63 18.45 16.46 -8.62
N LYS A 64 17.13 16.43 -8.55
CA LYS A 64 16.23 17.42 -9.17
C LYS A 64 14.96 17.55 -8.33
N GLN A 65 14.65 18.77 -7.91
CA GLN A 65 13.51 19.05 -7.03
C GLN A 65 12.17 18.69 -7.69
N THR A 66 11.32 17.96 -6.95
CA THR A 66 9.93 17.62 -7.33
C THR A 66 8.91 18.17 -6.33
N ILE A 67 7.62 18.04 -6.65
CA ILE A 67 6.47 18.61 -5.89
C ILE A 67 5.94 17.72 -4.73
N GLY A 68 6.61 16.61 -4.40
CA GLY A 68 6.15 15.68 -3.36
C GLY A 68 6.88 15.82 -2.02
N PHE A 69 6.25 15.33 -0.94
CA PHE A 69 6.88 15.26 0.39
C PHE A 69 8.21 14.49 0.35
N ASN A 70 9.22 15.03 1.03
CA ASN A 70 10.59 14.51 1.15
C ASN A 70 10.67 13.29 2.08
N TRP A 71 10.03 12.19 1.69
CA TRP A 71 10.20 10.93 2.41
C TRP A 71 11.67 10.49 2.37
N GLY A 72 12.22 10.20 3.55
CA GLY A 72 13.40 9.36 3.65
C GLY A 72 13.06 7.90 3.36
N SER A 73 13.88 6.99 3.87
CA SER A 73 13.71 5.55 3.72
C SER A 73 12.76 4.91 4.74
N ALA A 74 11.90 5.69 5.42
CA ALA A 74 10.98 5.19 6.45
C ALA A 74 9.49 5.40 6.09
N GLY A 75 9.17 5.66 4.82
CA GLY A 75 7.80 5.65 4.30
C GLY A 75 7.23 4.25 4.13
N VAL A 76 7.52 3.36 5.10
CA VAL A 76 7.19 1.95 5.15
C VAL A 76 6.94 1.53 6.59
N SER A 77 5.95 0.67 6.82
CA SER A 77 5.68 0.10 8.14
C SER A 77 4.93 -1.23 8.02
N THR A 78 5.19 -2.15 8.94
CA THR A 78 4.53 -3.46 9.01
C THR A 78 3.60 -3.52 10.20
N SER A 79 2.44 -4.15 10.05
CA SER A 79 1.48 -4.37 11.14
C SER A 79 0.67 -5.63 10.91
N LEU A 80 0.14 -6.21 11.98
CA LEU A 80 -0.95 -7.20 11.91
C LEU A 80 -2.24 -6.46 11.60
N TRP A 81 -2.95 -6.88 10.56
CA TRP A 81 -4.23 -6.29 10.17
C TRP A 81 -5.32 -7.32 10.32
N ARG A 82 -6.42 -6.95 10.98
CA ARG A 82 -7.61 -7.79 11.10
C ARG A 82 -8.80 -7.14 10.43
N GLY A 83 -9.51 -7.94 9.64
CA GLY A 83 -10.57 -7.49 8.75
C GLY A 83 -11.38 -8.62 8.14
N VAL A 84 -12.34 -8.25 7.30
CA VAL A 84 -13.14 -9.19 6.50
C VAL A 84 -12.62 -9.25 5.07
N ALA A 85 -12.69 -10.40 4.41
CA ALA A 85 -12.23 -10.49 3.03
C ALA A 85 -13.13 -9.67 2.09
N LEU A 86 -12.53 -8.81 1.26
CA LEU A 86 -13.26 -8.03 0.25
C LEU A 86 -14.07 -8.93 -0.68
N SER A 87 -13.49 -10.08 -1.07
CA SER A 87 -14.14 -11.03 -1.95
C SER A 87 -15.40 -11.66 -1.34
N ASP A 88 -15.46 -11.83 -0.01
CA ASP A 88 -16.66 -12.33 0.67
C ASP A 88 -17.79 -11.30 0.63
N VAL A 89 -17.47 -10.02 0.87
CA VAL A 89 -18.41 -8.89 0.76
C VAL A 89 -18.97 -8.77 -0.67
N LEU A 90 -18.09 -8.84 -1.68
CA LEU A 90 -18.50 -8.79 -3.10
C LEU A 90 -19.35 -10.02 -3.50
N ARG A 91 -19.03 -11.21 -2.99
CA ARG A 91 -19.84 -12.43 -3.20
C ARG A 91 -21.21 -12.31 -2.54
N ARG A 92 -21.29 -11.80 -1.31
CA ARG A 92 -22.54 -11.53 -0.60
C ARG A 92 -23.48 -10.61 -1.40
N CYS A 93 -22.92 -9.56 -2.02
CA CYS A 93 -23.66 -8.62 -2.86
C CYS A 93 -23.98 -9.19 -4.27
N GLY A 94 -23.39 -10.33 -4.64
CA GLY A 94 -23.63 -10.97 -5.93
C GLY A 94 -23.04 -10.19 -7.10
N VAL A 95 -21.73 -9.91 -7.06
CA VAL A 95 -20.99 -9.24 -8.14
C VAL A 95 -21.22 -9.90 -9.52
N TYR A 96 -21.43 -9.09 -10.56
CA TYR A 96 -21.62 -9.63 -11.92
C TYR A 96 -20.34 -10.27 -12.49
N SER A 97 -20.53 -11.10 -13.51
CA SER A 97 -19.43 -11.73 -14.26
C SER A 97 -18.71 -10.71 -15.16
N LYS A 98 -17.56 -11.11 -15.72
CA LYS A 98 -16.82 -10.30 -16.71
C LYS A 98 -17.69 -9.95 -17.93
N ARG A 99 -18.55 -10.89 -18.37
CA ARG A 99 -19.50 -10.69 -19.48
C ARG A 99 -20.59 -9.67 -19.14
N GLY A 100 -20.95 -9.54 -17.86
CA GLY A 100 -21.86 -8.50 -17.35
C GLY A 100 -21.19 -7.14 -17.15
N GLY A 101 -19.97 -6.93 -17.67
CA GLY A 101 -19.26 -5.66 -17.58
C GLY A 101 -18.59 -5.37 -16.24
N ALA A 102 -18.64 -6.28 -15.26
CA ALA A 102 -17.97 -6.05 -13.97
C ALA A 102 -16.47 -6.34 -14.09
N LEU A 103 -15.67 -5.27 -14.29
CA LEU A 103 -14.25 -5.34 -14.61
C LEU A 103 -13.35 -4.71 -13.53
N ASN A 104 -13.84 -3.70 -12.81
CA ASN A 104 -13.10 -2.99 -11.78
C ASN A 104 -13.91 -2.88 -10.48
N VAL A 105 -13.20 -2.68 -9.39
CA VAL A 105 -13.76 -2.37 -8.06
C VAL A 105 -13.14 -1.05 -7.63
N CYS A 106 -13.97 -0.01 -7.58
CA CYS A 106 -13.61 1.32 -7.13
C CYS A 106 -13.87 1.45 -5.63
N PHE A 107 -12.99 2.19 -4.95
CA PHE A 107 -13.07 2.50 -3.54
C PHE A 107 -13.11 4.02 -3.37
N GLU A 108 -13.95 4.50 -2.48
CA GLU A 108 -14.07 5.93 -2.15
C GLU A 108 -14.05 6.13 -0.64
N GLY A 109 -13.19 7.05 -0.19
CA GLY A 109 -13.05 7.48 1.20
C GLY A 109 -14.05 8.58 1.57
N ALA A 110 -14.02 9.01 2.83
CA ALA A 110 -14.90 10.06 3.33
C ALA A 110 -14.31 11.48 3.24
N GLU A 111 -13.00 11.62 3.04
CA GLU A 111 -12.32 12.92 3.16
C GLU A 111 -12.74 13.89 2.07
N ASP A 112 -12.97 15.15 2.41
CA ASP A 112 -13.11 16.23 1.44
C ASP A 112 -11.72 16.78 1.07
N LEU A 113 -11.34 16.64 -0.20
CA LEU A 113 -10.03 17.02 -0.68
C LEU A 113 -10.12 18.09 -1.78
N PRO A 114 -9.14 19.00 -1.88
CA PRO A 114 -9.18 20.11 -2.84
C PRO A 114 -8.99 19.66 -4.30
N GLY A 115 -8.44 18.47 -4.54
CA GLY A 115 -8.18 17.95 -5.88
C GLY A 115 -9.48 17.71 -6.67
N GLY A 116 -9.42 17.88 -7.99
CA GLY A 116 -10.56 17.62 -8.87
C GLY A 116 -11.77 18.54 -8.68
N GLY A 117 -11.59 19.72 -8.09
CA GLY A 117 -12.69 20.64 -7.79
C GLY A 117 -13.49 20.29 -6.54
N GLY A 118 -12.90 19.59 -5.58
CA GLY A 118 -13.59 19.13 -4.36
C GLY A 118 -14.03 17.67 -4.46
N SER A 119 -13.06 16.75 -4.53
CA SER A 119 -13.34 15.31 -4.66
C SER A 119 -12.99 14.55 -3.39
N LYS A 120 -13.63 13.39 -3.20
CA LYS A 120 -13.22 12.40 -2.20
C LYS A 120 -11.93 11.71 -2.65
N TYR A 121 -11.16 11.12 -1.73
CA TYR A 121 -10.10 10.21 -2.14
C TYR A 121 -10.70 8.95 -2.77
N GLY A 122 -10.26 8.60 -3.97
CA GLY A 122 -10.79 7.43 -4.65
C GLY A 122 -9.79 6.77 -5.59
N THR A 123 -9.95 5.46 -5.78
CA THR A 123 -9.09 4.67 -6.65
C THR A 123 -9.77 3.37 -7.03
N SER A 124 -9.12 2.52 -7.83
CA SER A 124 -9.68 1.21 -8.18
C SER A 124 -8.63 0.13 -8.34
N ILE A 125 -9.09 -1.12 -8.32
CA ILE A 125 -8.35 -2.31 -8.76
C ILE A 125 -9.18 -3.12 -9.74
N LYS A 126 -8.55 -4.02 -10.50
CA LYS A 126 -9.28 -4.99 -11.33
C LYS A 126 -10.10 -5.92 -10.43
N LYS A 127 -11.34 -6.21 -10.84
CA LYS A 127 -12.23 -7.13 -10.12
C LYS A 127 -11.62 -8.52 -9.97
N GLU A 128 -10.90 -8.99 -10.98
CA GLU A 128 -10.20 -10.28 -10.92
C GLU A 128 -9.22 -10.33 -9.73
N MET A 129 -8.54 -9.22 -9.42
CA MET A 129 -7.68 -9.12 -8.24
C MET A 129 -8.50 -9.06 -6.94
N ALA A 130 -9.57 -8.26 -6.93
CA ALA A 130 -10.47 -8.15 -5.76
C ALA A 130 -11.09 -9.49 -5.35
N MET A 131 -11.30 -10.37 -6.32
CA MET A 131 -11.92 -11.69 -6.13
C MET A 131 -10.90 -12.83 -5.97
N ASP A 132 -9.62 -12.57 -6.20
CA ASP A 132 -8.56 -13.57 -6.12
C ASP A 132 -8.24 -13.90 -4.66
N PRO A 133 -8.51 -15.14 -4.20
CA PRO A 133 -8.25 -15.53 -2.82
C PRO A 133 -6.75 -15.55 -2.48
N ALA A 134 -5.86 -15.54 -3.48
CA ALA A 134 -4.41 -15.49 -3.28
C ALA A 134 -3.87 -14.13 -2.86
N ARG A 135 -4.68 -13.07 -2.93
CA ARG A 135 -4.24 -11.69 -2.63
C ARG A 135 -4.55 -11.21 -1.22
N ASP A 136 -5.31 -11.99 -0.45
CA ASP A 136 -5.72 -11.66 0.92
C ASP A 136 -6.21 -10.20 1.11
N ILE A 137 -7.01 -9.68 0.16
CA ILE A 137 -7.52 -8.31 0.25
C ILE A 137 -8.62 -8.25 1.32
N ILE A 138 -8.47 -7.36 2.29
CA ILE A 138 -9.40 -7.21 3.42
C ILE A 138 -9.93 -5.78 3.56
N LEU A 139 -11.14 -5.67 4.12
CA LEU A 139 -11.63 -4.47 4.77
C LEU A 139 -11.23 -4.56 6.24
N ALA A 140 -10.14 -3.88 6.60
CA ALA A 140 -9.56 -3.92 7.94
C ALA A 140 -10.24 -2.92 8.86
N TYR A 141 -10.48 -3.33 10.10
CA TYR A 141 -11.03 -2.52 11.19
C TYR A 141 -10.18 -2.59 12.48
N MET A 142 -9.11 -3.40 12.46
CA MET A 142 -8.12 -3.48 13.54
C MET A 142 -6.69 -3.51 13.00
N GLN A 143 -5.77 -2.94 13.78
CA GLN A 143 -4.34 -2.91 13.52
C GLN A 143 -3.59 -3.24 14.82
N ASN A 144 -2.73 -4.27 14.80
CA ASN A 144 -1.96 -4.75 15.95
C ASN A 144 -2.80 -5.05 17.19
N GLY A 145 -3.98 -5.66 17.01
CA GLY A 145 -4.84 -6.06 18.12
C GLY A 145 -5.73 -4.95 18.68
N GLU A 146 -5.64 -3.72 18.17
CA GLU A 146 -6.48 -2.59 18.55
C GLU A 146 -7.36 -2.13 17.38
N LEU A 147 -8.43 -1.38 17.67
CA LEU A 147 -9.18 -0.69 16.62
C LEU A 147 -8.28 0.28 15.87
N LEU A 148 -8.59 0.53 14.60
CA LEU A 148 -7.83 1.52 13.82
C LEU A 148 -7.83 2.88 14.55
N THR A 149 -6.70 3.57 14.51
CA THR A 149 -6.67 4.98 14.91
C THR A 149 -7.26 5.87 13.80
N PRO A 150 -7.70 7.10 14.10
CA PRO A 150 -8.22 8.02 13.09
C PRO A 150 -7.28 8.19 11.89
N ASP A 151 -5.98 8.41 12.13
CA ASP A 151 -4.97 8.56 11.07
C ASP A 151 -4.79 7.31 10.19
N HIS A 152 -5.11 6.14 10.73
CA HIS A 152 -5.00 4.87 10.02
C HIS A 152 -6.34 4.38 9.45
N GLY A 153 -7.36 5.23 9.42
CA GLY A 153 -8.59 4.97 8.67
C GLY A 153 -9.74 4.43 9.49
N PHE A 154 -9.79 4.71 10.80
CA PHE A 154 -10.94 4.38 11.64
C PHE A 154 -12.27 4.83 11.01
N PRO A 155 -13.31 3.98 11.00
CA PRO A 155 -13.36 2.63 11.57
C PRO A 155 -13.00 1.51 10.59
N VAL A 156 -12.88 1.80 9.29
CA VAL A 156 -12.59 0.80 8.27
C VAL A 156 -11.76 1.34 7.10
N ARG A 157 -10.80 0.53 6.65
CA ARG A 157 -10.00 0.81 5.45
C ARG A 157 -9.85 -0.43 4.58
N VAL A 158 -9.45 -0.23 3.33
CA VAL A 158 -8.98 -1.31 2.46
C VAL A 158 -7.51 -1.61 2.77
N ILE A 159 -7.13 -2.88 2.82
CA ILE A 159 -5.74 -3.36 2.79
C ILE A 159 -5.55 -4.26 1.58
N ILE A 160 -4.56 -3.94 0.74
CA ILE A 160 -4.24 -4.66 -0.50
C ILE A 160 -2.77 -5.10 -0.43
N PRO A 161 -2.47 -6.30 0.09
CA PRO A 161 -1.10 -6.75 0.27
C PRO A 161 -0.23 -6.68 -1.01
N GLY A 162 1.00 -6.20 -0.86
CA GLY A 162 1.96 -6.05 -1.96
C GLY A 162 1.70 -4.88 -2.91
N PHE A 163 0.68 -4.05 -2.65
CA PHE A 163 0.42 -2.80 -3.40
C PHE A 163 1.00 -1.59 -2.68
N ILE A 164 1.15 -0.48 -3.42
CA ILE A 164 1.39 0.83 -2.79
C ILE A 164 0.23 1.22 -1.87
N GLY A 165 0.54 1.95 -0.80
CA GLY A 165 -0.45 2.45 0.16
C GLY A 165 -1.51 3.36 -0.47
N GLY A 166 -1.23 4.00 -1.61
CA GLY A 166 -2.21 4.83 -2.34
C GLY A 166 -3.40 4.05 -2.92
N ARG A 167 -3.34 2.70 -3.00
CA ARG A 167 -4.51 1.89 -3.39
C ARG A 167 -5.36 1.45 -2.18
N MET A 168 -4.86 1.68 -0.96
CA MET A 168 -5.44 1.19 0.29
C MET A 168 -6.27 2.29 0.96
N VAL A 169 -7.43 2.60 0.35
CA VAL A 169 -8.31 3.70 0.76
C VAL A 169 -8.69 3.60 2.24
N LYS A 170 -8.42 4.68 2.99
CA LYS A 170 -8.81 4.86 4.38
C LYS A 170 -10.19 5.48 4.48
N TRP A 171 -10.82 5.37 5.65
CA TRP A 171 -12.14 5.94 5.91
C TRP A 171 -13.12 5.53 4.81
N LEU A 172 -13.16 4.23 4.51
CA LEU A 172 -13.86 3.69 3.36
C LEU A 172 -15.37 3.92 3.50
N LYS A 173 -15.98 4.54 2.50
CA LYS A 173 -17.43 4.77 2.44
C LYS A 173 -18.12 3.98 1.35
N ARG A 174 -17.47 3.79 0.20
CA ARG A 174 -18.11 3.15 -0.96
C ARG A 174 -17.18 2.16 -1.65
N ILE A 175 -17.78 1.05 -2.07
CA ILE A 175 -17.22 0.01 -2.93
C ILE A 175 -18.14 -0.08 -4.15
N ILE A 176 -17.63 0.24 -5.33
CA ILE A 176 -18.45 0.37 -6.53
C ILE A 176 -17.88 -0.56 -7.60
N VAL A 177 -18.69 -1.50 -8.09
CA VAL A 177 -18.26 -2.38 -9.18
C VAL A 177 -18.61 -1.74 -10.52
N THR A 178 -17.62 -1.58 -11.39
CA THR A 178 -17.74 -0.79 -12.62
C THR A 178 -17.10 -1.48 -13.84
N PRO A 179 -17.47 -1.08 -15.07
CA PRO A 179 -16.75 -1.51 -16.28
C PRO A 179 -15.42 -0.79 -16.48
N GLN A 180 -15.31 0.47 -16.08
CA GLN A 180 -14.10 1.29 -16.20
C GLN A 180 -13.36 1.39 -14.86
N GLU A 181 -12.08 1.75 -14.89
CA GLU A 181 -11.35 2.12 -13.68
C GLU A 181 -11.93 3.40 -13.05
N SER A 182 -11.51 3.70 -11.82
CA SER A 182 -11.96 4.91 -11.13
C SER A 182 -11.64 6.15 -11.94
N ASP A 183 -12.63 7.01 -12.11
CA ASP A 183 -12.48 8.33 -12.73
C ASP A 183 -11.99 9.40 -11.75
N ASN A 184 -11.71 9.02 -10.51
CA ASN A 184 -11.33 9.93 -9.43
C ASN A 184 -10.04 10.67 -9.75
N TYR A 185 -9.98 11.96 -9.39
CA TYR A 185 -8.82 12.82 -9.59
C TYR A 185 -7.52 12.19 -9.06
N TYR A 186 -7.54 11.60 -7.85
CA TYR A 186 -6.37 10.99 -7.22
C TYR A 186 -5.99 9.63 -7.82
N HIS A 187 -6.85 9.01 -8.63
CA HIS A 187 -6.50 7.82 -9.42
C HIS A 187 -5.63 8.19 -10.63
N TYR A 188 -5.88 9.35 -11.25
CA TYR A 188 -5.13 9.82 -12.41
C TYR A 188 -3.96 10.72 -12.06
N LYS A 189 -4.18 11.77 -11.28
CA LYS A 189 -3.23 12.87 -11.01
C LYS A 189 -2.28 12.59 -9.83
N ASP A 190 -2.14 11.34 -9.41
CA ASP A 190 -1.23 10.90 -8.35
C ASP A 190 -0.79 9.44 -8.58
N ASN A 191 0.26 8.99 -7.89
CA ASN A 191 0.72 7.60 -7.82
C ASN A 191 0.98 6.94 -9.20
N ARG A 192 1.77 7.62 -10.04
CA ARG A 192 2.30 7.13 -11.32
C ARG A 192 3.82 7.28 -11.39
N VAL A 193 4.50 6.37 -12.08
CA VAL A 193 5.91 6.54 -12.48
C VAL A 193 5.94 6.89 -13.96
N LEU A 194 6.09 8.17 -14.28
CA LEU A 194 6.20 8.65 -15.65
C LEU A 194 7.64 8.48 -16.16
N PRO A 195 7.87 8.48 -17.49
CA PRO A 195 9.23 8.50 -18.04
C PRO A 195 10.03 9.69 -17.51
N SER A 196 11.34 9.51 -17.34
CA SER A 196 12.22 10.47 -16.65
C SER A 196 12.31 11.85 -17.32
N TYR A 197 12.03 11.95 -18.62
CA TYR A 197 12.00 13.20 -19.36
C TYR A 197 10.66 13.96 -19.24
N VAL A 198 9.63 13.34 -18.65
CA VAL A 198 8.30 13.95 -18.50
C VAL A 198 8.23 14.69 -17.18
N ASP A 199 8.17 16.02 -17.25
CA ASP A 199 7.91 16.87 -16.07
C ASP A 199 6.40 17.14 -15.88
N ALA A 200 6.07 17.94 -14.87
CA ALA A 200 4.68 18.25 -14.54
C ALA A 200 3.95 19.05 -15.64
N GLY A 201 4.67 19.89 -16.39
CA GLY A 201 4.11 20.67 -17.51
C GLY A 201 3.73 19.74 -18.65
N LEU A 202 4.72 18.97 -19.12
CA LEU A 202 4.52 18.00 -20.20
C LEU A 202 3.47 16.95 -19.84
N ALA A 203 3.46 16.51 -18.57
CA ALA A 203 2.48 15.53 -18.10
C ALA A 203 1.02 16.04 -18.22
N ASN A 204 0.80 17.34 -18.05
CA ASN A 204 -0.51 17.96 -18.19
C ASN A 204 -0.85 18.26 -19.65
N GLU A 205 0.09 18.82 -20.42
CA GLU A 205 -0.11 19.17 -21.82
C GLU A 205 -0.41 17.95 -22.70
N GLU A 206 0.33 16.85 -22.51
CA GLU A 206 0.19 15.63 -23.31
C GLU A 206 -0.61 14.52 -22.62
N SER A 207 -1.34 14.86 -21.55
CA SER A 207 -2.26 13.95 -20.84
C SER A 207 -1.60 12.65 -20.34
N TRP A 208 -0.32 12.69 -19.95
CA TRP A 208 0.42 11.51 -19.47
C TRP A 208 -0.23 10.85 -18.25
N TRP A 209 -0.91 11.63 -17.42
CA TRP A 209 -1.66 11.16 -16.26
C TRP A 209 -2.80 10.18 -16.59
N TYR A 210 -3.20 10.06 -17.85
CA TYR A 210 -4.28 9.16 -18.30
C TYR A 210 -3.77 7.92 -19.02
N ARG A 211 -2.45 7.74 -19.12
CA ARG A 211 -1.82 6.58 -19.76
C ARG A 211 -1.67 5.42 -18.76
N PRO A 212 -2.39 4.30 -18.93
CA PRO A 212 -2.55 3.27 -17.90
C PRO A 212 -1.25 2.52 -17.56
N GLU A 213 -0.25 2.54 -18.44
CA GLU A 213 1.04 1.84 -18.30
C GLU A 213 1.86 2.38 -17.12
N TYR A 214 1.61 3.62 -16.70
CA TYR A 214 2.35 4.30 -15.64
C TYR A 214 1.68 4.20 -14.27
N ILE A 215 0.51 3.54 -14.17
CA ILE A 215 -0.20 3.34 -12.90
C ILE A 215 0.63 2.43 -11.99
N ILE A 216 0.91 2.91 -10.78
CA ILE A 216 1.55 2.07 -9.76
C ILE A 216 0.45 1.25 -9.05
N ASN A 217 0.57 -0.07 -9.10
CA ASN A 217 -0.25 -0.99 -8.33
C ASN A 217 0.65 -1.74 -7.36
N GLU A 218 1.30 -2.80 -7.84
CA GLU A 218 2.29 -3.55 -7.09
C GLU A 218 3.57 -2.71 -6.85
N LEU A 219 4.16 -2.88 -5.67
CA LEU A 219 5.48 -2.31 -5.36
C LEU A 219 6.57 -2.97 -6.21
N ASN A 220 7.63 -2.22 -6.51
CA ASN A 220 8.88 -2.78 -6.99
C ASN A 220 9.73 -3.33 -5.82
N ILE A 221 10.86 -3.95 -6.14
CA ILE A 221 11.86 -4.37 -5.15
C ILE A 221 12.55 -3.13 -4.54
N ASN A 222 12.79 -3.14 -3.24
CA ASN A 222 13.59 -2.11 -2.55
C ASN A 222 14.35 -2.74 -1.37
N SER A 223 15.53 -2.20 -1.06
CA SER A 223 16.28 -2.48 0.16
C SER A 223 16.87 -1.18 0.73
N VAL A 224 17.11 -1.17 2.05
CA VAL A 224 17.66 -0.02 2.78
C VAL A 224 18.61 -0.53 3.85
N ILE A 225 19.79 0.08 3.93
CA ILE A 225 20.73 -0.09 5.03
C ILE A 225 20.24 0.73 6.22
N THR A 226 20.12 0.10 7.39
CA THR A 226 19.78 0.76 8.66
C THR A 226 20.95 0.79 9.63
N THR A 227 21.95 -0.06 9.41
CA THR A 227 23.16 -0.17 10.22
C THR A 227 24.36 -0.32 9.28
N PRO A 228 25.35 0.60 9.33
CA PRO A 228 25.48 1.70 10.28
C PRO A 228 24.42 2.79 10.12
N GLY A 229 24.12 3.48 11.23
CA GLY A 229 23.27 4.64 11.27
C GLY A 229 23.92 5.86 10.61
N HIS A 230 23.11 6.85 10.23
CA HIS A 230 23.63 8.11 9.73
C HIS A 230 24.52 8.76 10.80
N GLU A 231 25.73 9.16 10.41
CA GLU A 231 26.76 9.73 11.28
C GLU A 231 27.23 8.80 12.42
N GLU A 232 26.96 7.49 12.33
CA GLU A 232 27.54 6.53 13.27
C GLU A 232 29.06 6.47 13.10
N ILE A 233 29.78 6.65 14.21
CA ILE A 233 31.25 6.57 14.24
C ILE A 233 31.64 5.14 14.57
N LEU A 234 32.37 4.49 13.66
CA LEU A 234 32.96 3.17 13.87
C LEU A 234 34.43 3.33 14.27
N PRO A 235 34.76 3.28 15.58
CA PRO A 235 36.14 3.44 16.02
C PRO A 235 37.00 2.28 15.51
N ILE A 236 38.17 2.59 14.96
CA ILE A 236 39.16 1.61 14.53
C ILE A 236 40.29 1.60 15.56
N ASN A 237 40.29 0.60 16.45
CA ASN A 237 41.29 0.43 17.50
C ASN A 237 41.55 -1.06 17.76
N ALA A 238 42.51 -1.37 18.63
CA ALA A 238 42.96 -2.74 18.91
C ALA A 238 41.85 -3.70 19.39
N PHE A 239 40.74 -3.19 19.92
CA PHE A 239 39.59 -3.98 20.36
C PHE A 239 38.56 -4.16 19.24
N THR A 240 38.23 -3.09 18.50
CA THR A 240 37.19 -3.13 17.46
C THR A 240 37.62 -3.87 16.20
N THR A 241 38.93 -3.92 15.92
CA THR A 241 39.48 -4.72 14.82
C THR A 241 39.45 -6.23 15.09
N GLN A 242 39.13 -6.65 16.32
CA GLN A 242 39.00 -8.08 16.67
C GLN A 242 37.62 -8.66 16.37
N LYS A 243 36.64 -7.83 15.99
CA LYS A 243 35.26 -8.26 15.74
C LYS A 243 34.72 -7.64 14.44
N PRO A 244 34.00 -8.40 13.61
CA PRO A 244 33.35 -7.83 12.44
C PRO A 244 32.25 -6.84 12.87
N TYR A 245 32.02 -5.84 12.03
CA TYR A 245 30.86 -4.97 12.12
C TYR A 245 29.75 -5.51 11.22
N THR A 246 28.61 -5.88 11.80
CA THR A 246 27.47 -6.44 11.05
C THR A 246 26.62 -5.32 10.48
N LEU A 247 26.63 -5.17 9.16
CA LEU A 247 25.66 -4.31 8.47
C LEU A 247 24.27 -4.91 8.60
N LYS A 248 23.25 -4.07 8.65
CA LYS A 248 21.86 -4.53 8.73
C LYS A 248 20.96 -3.66 7.90
N GLY A 249 19.83 -4.23 7.50
CA GLY A 249 18.79 -3.48 6.85
C GLY A 249 17.51 -4.26 6.68
N TYR A 250 16.63 -3.71 5.85
CA TYR A 250 15.40 -4.38 5.45
C TYR A 250 15.29 -4.39 3.92
N ALA A 251 14.47 -5.30 3.40
CA ALA A 251 14.09 -5.36 1.99
C ALA A 251 12.61 -5.77 1.83
N TYR A 252 11.97 -5.33 0.75
CA TYR A 252 10.59 -5.73 0.42
C TYR A 252 10.36 -5.76 -1.08
N SER A 253 9.30 -6.45 -1.50
CA SER A 253 8.82 -6.48 -2.88
C SER A 253 7.29 -6.46 -2.92
N GLY A 254 6.71 -6.08 -4.06
CA GLY A 254 5.26 -6.11 -4.29
C GLY A 254 4.73 -7.44 -4.82
N GLY A 255 3.42 -7.51 -5.01
CA GLY A 255 2.75 -8.65 -5.67
C GLY A 255 2.82 -9.99 -4.91
N GLY A 256 3.32 -9.95 -3.67
CA GLY A 256 3.54 -11.12 -2.83
C GLY A 256 4.81 -11.90 -3.17
N LYS A 257 5.76 -11.28 -3.88
CA LYS A 257 7.02 -11.90 -4.29
C LYS A 257 7.99 -11.91 -3.11
N LYS A 258 8.53 -13.10 -2.79
CA LYS A 258 9.57 -13.24 -1.78
C LYS A 258 10.85 -12.54 -2.25
N VAL A 259 11.48 -11.75 -1.38
CA VAL A 259 12.88 -11.35 -1.58
C VAL A 259 13.75 -12.59 -1.39
N THR A 260 14.48 -13.01 -2.42
CA THR A 260 15.27 -14.25 -2.37
C THR A 260 16.75 -14.03 -2.11
N ARG A 261 17.23 -12.80 -2.30
CA ARG A 261 18.63 -12.43 -2.14
C ARG A 261 18.76 -10.93 -1.88
N VAL A 262 19.66 -10.57 -0.96
CA VAL A 262 20.19 -9.21 -0.80
C VAL A 262 21.71 -9.32 -0.89
N GLU A 263 22.32 -8.38 -1.61
CA GLU A 263 23.76 -8.33 -1.82
C GLU A 263 24.27 -6.96 -1.37
N VAL A 264 25.43 -6.93 -0.72
CA VAL A 264 26.11 -5.73 -0.25
C VAL A 264 27.47 -5.61 -0.93
N THR A 265 27.84 -4.38 -1.28
CA THR A 265 29.14 -4.01 -1.81
C THR A 265 29.83 -3.01 -0.89
N LEU A 266 31.15 -3.09 -0.79
CA LEU A 266 32.00 -2.14 -0.07
C LEU A 266 32.96 -1.39 -1.01
N ASP A 267 32.89 -1.63 -2.31
CA ASP A 267 33.81 -1.14 -3.34
C ASP A 267 33.08 -0.41 -4.48
N GLY A 268 31.86 0.08 -4.23
CA GLY A 268 31.08 0.82 -5.23
C GLY A 268 30.40 -0.06 -6.28
N GLY A 269 30.33 -1.38 -6.05
CA GLY A 269 29.60 -2.34 -6.88
C GLY A 269 30.46 -3.24 -7.76
N GLU A 270 31.77 -3.25 -7.55
CA GLU A 270 32.69 -4.15 -8.27
C GLU A 270 32.57 -5.59 -7.75
N THR A 271 32.50 -5.77 -6.43
CA THR A 271 32.26 -7.06 -5.79
C THR A 271 31.08 -7.03 -4.82
N TRP A 272 30.47 -8.19 -4.63
CA TRP A 272 29.22 -8.35 -3.89
C TRP A 272 29.30 -9.54 -2.94
N SER A 273 28.85 -9.32 -1.71
CA SER A 273 28.66 -10.35 -0.68
C SER A 273 27.18 -10.61 -0.46
N VAL A 274 26.79 -11.88 -0.42
CA VAL A 274 25.39 -12.28 -0.18
C VAL A 274 25.08 -12.18 1.32
N CYS A 275 24.00 -11.47 1.67
CA CYS A 275 23.54 -11.32 3.04
C CYS A 275 22.72 -12.54 3.52
N GLU A 276 22.69 -12.72 4.84
CA GLU A 276 21.70 -13.60 5.48
C GLU A 276 20.34 -12.91 5.51
N LEU A 277 19.26 -13.64 5.23
CA LEU A 277 17.89 -13.10 5.22
C LEU A 277 17.06 -13.67 6.37
N ASP A 278 16.47 -12.79 7.18
CA ASP A 278 15.47 -13.13 8.19
C ASP A 278 14.05 -12.83 7.64
N HIS A 279 13.32 -13.89 7.33
CA HIS A 279 11.91 -13.85 6.96
C HIS A 279 11.04 -14.28 8.14
N GLN A 280 10.47 -13.32 8.86
CA GLN A 280 9.58 -13.60 9.98
C GLN A 280 8.19 -14.12 9.54
N GLU A 281 7.74 -13.73 8.35
CA GLU A 281 6.48 -14.18 7.78
C GLU A 281 6.61 -15.56 7.14
N LYS A 282 5.60 -16.41 7.34
CA LYS A 282 5.37 -17.62 6.55
C LYS A 282 4.48 -17.29 5.34
N PRO A 283 4.71 -17.91 4.17
CA PRO A 283 3.87 -17.65 3.02
C PRO A 283 2.41 -17.99 3.32
N ASN A 284 1.49 -17.28 2.69
CA ASN A 284 0.09 -17.69 2.69
C ASN A 284 -0.07 -19.04 1.95
N LYS A 285 -1.28 -19.60 1.96
CA LYS A 285 -1.58 -20.89 1.31
C LYS A 285 -1.34 -20.93 -0.21
N TYR A 286 -1.06 -19.78 -0.84
CA TYR A 286 -0.75 -19.64 -2.26
C TYR A 286 0.71 -19.25 -2.52
N GLY A 287 1.59 -19.34 -1.51
CA GLY A 287 3.02 -19.05 -1.66
C GLY A 287 3.38 -17.56 -1.69
N LYS A 288 2.48 -16.67 -1.24
CA LYS A 288 2.70 -15.21 -1.24
C LYS A 288 3.27 -14.72 0.08
N PHE A 289 4.14 -13.71 0.01
CA PHE A 289 4.75 -13.01 1.15
C PHE A 289 4.37 -11.53 1.13
N TRP A 290 3.73 -11.04 2.18
CA TRP A 290 3.21 -9.68 2.30
C TRP A 290 4.11 -8.74 3.10
N CYS A 291 5.13 -9.29 3.75
CA CYS A 291 6.01 -8.57 4.63
C CYS A 291 7.40 -8.32 4.03
N TRP A 292 8.05 -7.29 4.53
CA TRP A 292 9.49 -7.12 4.40
C TRP A 292 10.26 -8.31 5.02
N CYS A 293 11.52 -8.44 4.65
CA CYS A 293 12.49 -9.24 5.37
C CYS A 293 13.60 -8.33 5.91
N PHE A 294 14.30 -8.80 6.93
CA PHE A 294 15.52 -8.16 7.41
C PHE A 294 16.73 -8.89 6.83
N TRP A 295 17.85 -8.19 6.71
CA TRP A 295 19.09 -8.77 6.23
C TRP A 295 20.27 -8.30 7.08
N SER A 296 21.31 -9.13 7.14
CA SER A 296 22.59 -8.84 7.79
C SER A 296 23.79 -9.48 7.09
#